data_AF-A0A933UWD2-F1
#
_entry.id   AF-A0A933UWD2-F1
#
_cell.length_a   1.000
_cell.length_b   1.000
_cell.length_c   1.000
_cell.angle_alpha   90.00
_cell.angle_beta   90.00
_cell.angle_gamma   90.00
#
_symmetry.space_group_name_H-M   'P 1'
#
loop_
_entity.id
_entity.type
_entity.pdbx_description
1 polymer ?
#
loop_
_entity_poly.entity_id
_entity_poly.type
_entity_poly.pdbx_seq_one_letter_code
_entity_poly.pdbx_strand_id
1 'polypeptide(L)'
;MNMEIFPLISIVFLYFFIALIKPYIKSFNPCAICAAVSFTWLVMLVLWLTGSQIEAQGIAILMGMSITGIMYKSEKFYKENKIKNFWLVRLIIIIGGFYLVKGVFEAKWNLVLFIAVIASLSVSILSFFFQNTTHDDVLKEQKTLGRKSSLIKKLENCC
;
A
#
# COMPACT_ATOMS: atom_id res chain seq x y z
N MET A 1 -10.16 -6.42 -30.98
CA MET A 1 -9.53 -7.01 -29.79
C MET A 1 -10.23 -6.43 -28.57
N ASN A 2 -10.83 -7.29 -27.74
CA ASN A 2 -11.66 -6.86 -26.63
C ASN A 2 -10.87 -5.94 -25.68
N MET A 3 -11.37 -4.73 -25.45
CA MET A 3 -10.72 -3.69 -24.62
C MET A 3 -10.45 -4.17 -23.18
N GLU A 4 -11.12 -5.22 -22.72
CA GLU A 4 -10.95 -5.82 -21.39
C GLU A 4 -9.65 -6.63 -21.21
N ILE A 5 -9.04 -7.14 -22.29
CA ILE A 5 -7.84 -7.98 -22.19
C ILE A 5 -6.56 -7.13 -22.13
N PHE A 6 -6.65 -5.88 -22.61
CA PHE A 6 -5.53 -4.93 -22.63
C PHE A 6 -4.89 -4.68 -21.25
N PRO A 7 -5.65 -4.40 -20.17
CA PRO A 7 -5.05 -4.21 -18.84
C PRO A 7 -4.35 -5.47 -18.34
N LEU A 8 -4.91 -6.65 -18.55
CA LEU A 8 -4.31 -7.93 -18.12
C LEU A 8 -2.96 -8.17 -18.79
N ILE A 9 -2.88 -7.99 -20.11
CA ILE A 9 -1.63 -8.16 -20.86
C ILE A 9 -0.60 -7.11 -20.45
N SER A 10 -1.03 -5.86 -20.28
CA SER A 10 -0.16 -4.75 -19.87
C SER A 10 0.47 -5.01 -18.50
N ILE A 11 -0.30 -5.49 -17.52
CA ILE A 11 0.19 -5.80 -16.17
C ILE A 11 1.24 -6.89 -16.20
N VAL A 12 1.02 -7.97 -16.96
CA VAL A 12 1.99 -9.08 -17.06
C VAL A 12 3.29 -8.60 -17.70
N PHE A 13 3.19 -7.80 -18.77
CA PHE A 13 4.35 -7.27 -19.48
C PHE A 13 5.14 -6.29 -18.60
N LEU A 14 4.47 -5.34 -17.95
CA LEU A 14 5.07 -4.38 -17.02
C LEU A 14 5.67 -5.08 -15.80
N TYR A 15 5.03 -6.11 -15.26
CA TYR A 15 5.57 -6.89 -14.16
C TYR A 15 6.90 -7.54 -14.54
N PHE A 16 6.96 -8.19 -15.71
CA PHE A 16 8.18 -8.83 -16.19
C PHE A 16 9.29 -7.80 -16.43
N PHE A 17 8.96 -6.66 -17.04
CA PHE A 17 9.88 -5.57 -17.31
C PHE A 17 10.45 -4.95 -16.02
N ILE A 18 9.60 -4.69 -15.02
CA ILE A 18 10.03 -4.13 -13.73
C ILE A 18 10.81 -5.17 -12.90
N ALA A 19 10.44 -6.44 -12.97
CA ALA A 19 11.18 -7.53 -12.32
C ALA A 19 12.61 -7.65 -12.87
N LEU A 20 12.80 -7.44 -14.18
CA LEU A 20 14.11 -7.42 -14.84
C LEU A 20 14.95 -6.18 -14.48
N ILE A 21 14.32 -5.03 -14.22
CA ILE A 21 15.01 -3.78 -13.84
C ILE A 21 15.31 -3.72 -12.33
N LYS A 22 14.58 -4.49 -11.51
CA LYS A 22 14.78 -4.58 -10.05
C LYS A 22 16.23 -4.81 -9.60
N PRO A 23 17.06 -5.67 -10.22
CA PRO A 23 18.48 -5.81 -9.83
C PRO A 23 19.33 -4.54 -10.06
N TYR A 24 18.86 -3.60 -10.89
CA TYR A 24 19.61 -2.37 -11.23
C TYR A 24 19.32 -1.21 -10.27
N ILE A 25 18.18 -1.22 -9.57
CA ILE A 25 17.76 -0.13 -8.67
C ILE A 25 18.01 -0.56 -7.21
N LYS A 26 19.21 -0.26 -6.71
CA LYS A 26 19.70 -0.71 -5.40
C LYS A 26 19.09 0.03 -4.19
N SER A 27 18.47 1.21 -4.41
CA SER A 27 18.10 2.14 -3.31
C SER A 27 16.64 2.08 -2.87
N PHE A 28 15.74 1.57 -3.72
CA PHE A 28 14.33 1.42 -3.39
C PHE A 28 13.89 0.03 -3.85
N ASN A 29 13.39 -0.79 -2.93
CA ASN A 29 12.77 -2.08 -3.23
C ASN A 29 11.24 -1.94 -3.24
N PRO A 30 10.61 -1.15 -4.14
CA PRO A 30 9.16 -1.20 -4.27
C PRO A 30 8.78 -2.61 -4.75
N CYS A 31 7.62 -3.10 -4.30
CA CYS A 31 7.08 -4.33 -4.84
C CYS A 31 6.85 -4.13 -6.36
N ALA A 32 7.48 -4.97 -7.18
CA ALA A 32 7.41 -4.86 -8.65
C ALA A 32 5.97 -4.89 -9.16
N ILE A 33 5.11 -5.68 -8.50
CA ILE A 33 3.67 -5.75 -8.78
C ILE A 33 3.00 -4.41 -8.48
N CYS A 34 3.28 -3.79 -7.32
CA CYS A 34 2.69 -2.51 -6.97
C CYS A 34 3.09 -1.40 -7.95
N ALA A 35 4.35 -1.42 -8.42
CA ALA A 35 4.82 -0.47 -9.43
C ALA A 35 4.16 -0.72 -10.80
N ALA A 36 4.06 -1.97 -11.24
CA ALA A 36 3.40 -2.33 -12.50
C ALA A 36 1.93 -1.92 -12.52
N VAL A 37 1.19 -2.26 -11.47
CA VAL A 37 -0.22 -1.91 -11.31
C VAL A 37 -0.38 -0.39 -11.26
N SER A 38 0.48 0.31 -10.50
CA SER A 38 0.44 1.77 -10.38
C SER A 38 0.65 2.46 -11.72
N PHE A 39 1.63 2.00 -12.50
CA PHE A 39 1.92 2.55 -13.81
C PHE A 39 0.77 2.29 -14.80
N THR A 40 0.20 1.09 -14.76
CA THR A 40 -0.88 0.68 -15.67
C THR A 40 -2.11 1.59 -15.53
N TRP A 41 -2.59 1.83 -14.31
CA TRP A 41 -3.77 2.67 -14.13
C TRP A 41 -3.48 4.15 -14.40
N LEU A 42 -2.25 4.63 -14.15
CA LEU A 42 -1.87 6.01 -14.42
C LEU A 42 -1.89 6.28 -15.93
N VAL A 43 -1.36 5.35 -16.73
CA VAL A 43 -1.43 5.42 -18.21
C VAL A 43 -2.89 5.38 -18.69
N MET A 44 -3.71 4.46 -18.17
CA MET A 44 -5.13 4.39 -18.51
C MET A 44 -5.91 5.65 -18.09
N LEU A 45 -5.58 6.24 -16.94
CA LEU A 45 -6.20 7.47 -16.47
C LEU A 45 -5.89 8.65 -17.40
N VAL A 46 -4.63 8.79 -17.84
CA VAL A 46 -4.24 9.82 -18.80
C VAL A 46 -4.99 9.65 -20.12
N LEU A 47 -5.08 8.41 -20.63
CA LEU A 47 -5.84 8.09 -21.84
C LEU A 47 -7.33 8.42 -21.67
N TRP A 48 -7.92 8.10 -20.51
CA TRP A 48 -9.30 8.44 -20.18
C TRP A 48 -9.52 9.97 -20.15
N LEU A 49 -8.61 10.72 -19.55
CA LEU A 49 -8.66 12.19 -19.53
C LEU A 49 -8.53 12.82 -20.93
N THR A 50 -7.81 12.17 -21.85
CA THR A 50 -7.71 12.61 -23.26
C THR A 50 -8.95 12.27 -24.11
N GLY A 51 -10.01 11.71 -23.51
CA GLY A 51 -11.27 11.43 -24.18
C GLY A 51 -11.36 10.07 -24.88
N SER A 52 -10.42 9.16 -24.61
CA SER A 52 -10.54 7.78 -25.09
C SER A 52 -11.66 7.05 -24.35
N GLN A 53 -12.44 6.22 -25.06
CA GLN A 53 -13.50 5.39 -24.47
C GLN A 53 -12.94 4.20 -23.70
N ILE A 54 -12.15 4.48 -22.66
CA ILE A 54 -11.68 3.49 -21.70
C ILE A 54 -12.72 3.36 -20.59
N GLU A 55 -13.04 2.14 -20.23
CA GLU A 55 -14.00 1.85 -19.19
C GLU A 55 -13.46 2.23 -17.80
N ALA A 56 -14.12 3.18 -17.15
CA ALA A 56 -13.76 3.71 -15.83
C ALA A 56 -13.64 2.64 -14.74
N GLN A 57 -14.39 1.54 -14.88
CA GLN A 57 -14.43 0.44 -13.92
C GLN A 57 -13.06 -0.23 -13.77
N GLY A 58 -12.36 -0.49 -14.90
CA GLY A 58 -11.04 -1.13 -14.88
C GLY A 58 -9.99 -0.28 -14.16
N ILE A 59 -10.02 1.04 -14.38
CA ILE A 59 -9.13 2.00 -13.72
C ILE A 59 -9.41 2.03 -12.20
N ALA A 60 -10.68 2.06 -11.79
CA ALA A 60 -11.07 2.06 -10.39
C ALA A 60 -10.60 0.80 -9.64
N ILE A 61 -10.71 -0.38 -10.27
CA ILE A 61 -10.24 -1.65 -9.71
C ILE A 61 -8.71 -1.61 -9.49
N LEU A 62 -7.96 -1.14 -10.49
CA LEU A 62 -6.50 -1.03 -10.40
C LEU A 62 -6.02 -0.02 -9.34
N MET A 63 -6.74 1.10 -9.19
CA MET A 63 -6.49 2.04 -8.09
C MET A 63 -6.75 1.39 -6.74
N GLY A 64 -7.81 0.59 -6.61
CA GLY A 64 -8.11 -0.21 -5.42
C GLY A 64 -6.97 -1.17 -5.03
N MET A 65 -6.38 -1.87 -6.02
CA MET A 65 -5.22 -2.74 -5.80
C MET A 65 -3.96 -1.97 -5.34
N SER A 66 -3.82 -0.72 -5.75
CA SER A 66 -2.71 0.13 -5.29
C SER A 66 -2.90 0.54 -3.82
N ILE A 67 -4.14 0.88 -3.43
CA ILE A 67 -4.51 1.23 -2.05
C ILE A 67 -4.25 0.04 -1.11
N THR A 68 -4.64 -1.17 -1.50
CA THR A 68 -4.37 -2.37 -0.69
C THR A 68 -2.88 -2.69 -0.59
N GLY A 69 -2.10 -2.47 -1.66
CA GLY A 69 -0.64 -2.57 -1.63
C GLY A 69 0.00 -1.63 -0.61
N ILE A 70 -0.46 -0.38 -0.55
CA ILE A 70 -0.04 0.59 0.47
C ILE A 70 -0.45 0.11 1.87
N MET A 71 -1.68 -0.38 2.04
CA MET A 71 -2.17 -0.93 3.31
C MET A 71 -1.25 -2.04 3.84
N TYR A 72 -0.88 -3.02 3.02
CA TYR A 72 0.01 -4.11 3.43
C TYR A 72 1.42 -3.64 3.76
N LYS A 73 1.95 -2.67 3.00
CA LYS A 73 3.28 -2.09 3.30
C LYS A 73 3.25 -1.33 4.63
N SER A 74 2.21 -0.55 4.87
CA SER A 74 1.99 0.13 6.15
C SER A 74 1.81 -0.86 7.29
N GLU A 75 1.07 -1.96 7.08
CA GLU A 75 0.92 -3.00 8.09
C GLU A 75 2.27 -3.62 8.49
N LYS A 76 3.11 -3.92 7.50
CA LYS A 76 4.46 -4.45 7.75
C LYS A 76 5.30 -3.47 8.56
N PHE A 77 5.29 -2.18 8.20
CA PHE A 77 5.99 -1.14 8.94
C PHE A 77 5.50 -1.00 10.39
N TYR A 78 4.19 -1.05 10.61
CA TYR A 78 3.60 -1.00 11.95
C TYR A 78 3.93 -2.24 12.80
N LYS A 79 3.98 -3.43 12.18
CA LYS A 79 4.43 -4.67 12.83
C LYS A 79 5.91 -4.60 13.23
N GLU A 80 6.77 -4.11 12.35
CA GLU A 80 8.20 -3.89 12.63
C GLU A 80 8.40 -2.90 13.78
N ASN A 81 7.57 -1.87 13.86
CA ASN A 81 7.60 -0.86 14.92
C ASN A 81 6.76 -1.22 16.17
N LYS A 82 6.22 -2.44 16.26
CA LYS A 82 5.41 -2.93 17.40
C LYS A 82 4.19 -2.07 17.76
N ILE A 83 3.63 -1.34 16.79
CA ILE A 83 2.47 -0.48 17.02
C ILE A 83 1.20 -1.34 17.04
N LYS A 84 0.57 -1.49 18.20
CA LYS A 84 -0.59 -2.39 18.41
C LYS A 84 -1.90 -1.93 17.74
N ASN A 85 -2.03 -0.65 17.38
CA ASN A 85 -3.29 -0.07 16.91
C ASN A 85 -3.32 0.25 15.40
N PHE A 86 -2.92 -0.71 14.57
CA PHE A 86 -2.95 -0.57 13.10
C PHE A 86 -4.37 -0.52 12.50
N TRP A 87 -5.39 -0.99 13.23
CA TRP A 87 -6.76 -1.07 12.71
C TRP A 87 -7.35 0.29 12.31
N LEU A 88 -7.05 1.36 13.07
CA LEU A 88 -7.49 2.72 12.74
C LEU A 88 -6.85 3.23 11.44
N VAL A 89 -5.55 3.00 11.27
CA VAL A 89 -4.80 3.39 10.07
C VAL A 89 -5.34 2.66 8.85
N ARG A 90 -5.62 1.36 8.99
CA ARG A 90 -6.24 0.55 7.94
C ARG A 90 -7.57 1.13 7.50
N LEU A 91 -8.41 1.54 8.45
CA LEU A 91 -9.72 2.13 8.17
C LEU A 91 -9.59 3.47 7.42
N ILE A 92 -8.66 4.34 7.86
CA ILE A 92 -8.37 5.62 7.20
C ILE A 92 -7.87 5.40 5.76
N ILE A 93 -6.97 4.44 5.53
CA ILE A 93 -6.45 4.13 4.19
C ILE A 93 -7.57 3.65 3.25
N ILE A 94 -8.45 2.76 3.73
CA ILE A 94 -9.54 2.22 2.89
C ILE A 94 -10.57 3.30 2.58
N ILE A 95 -11.04 4.03 3.59
CA ILE A 95 -12.04 5.09 3.42
C ILE A 95 -11.46 6.22 2.57
N GLY A 96 -10.26 6.71 2.92
CA GLY A 96 -9.56 7.75 2.16
C GLY A 96 -9.32 7.35 0.71
N GLY A 97 -8.88 6.11 0.48
CA GLY A 97 -8.68 5.55 -0.85
C GLY A 97 -9.98 5.53 -1.68
N PHE A 98 -11.10 5.10 -1.10
CA PHE A 98 -12.39 5.10 -1.79
C PHE A 98 -12.83 6.52 -2.20
N TYR A 99 -12.75 7.48 -1.28
CA TYR A 99 -13.11 8.87 -1.59
C TYR A 99 -12.15 9.51 -2.59
N LEU A 100 -10.86 9.16 -2.57
CA LEU A 100 -9.89 9.60 -3.58
C LEU A 100 -10.27 9.10 -4.97
N VAL A 101 -10.55 7.80 -5.12
CA VAL A 101 -10.97 7.23 -6.41
C VAL A 101 -12.23 7.92 -6.91
N LYS A 102 -13.24 8.06 -6.06
CA LYS A 102 -14.49 8.76 -6.43
C LYS A 102 -14.24 10.22 -6.85
N GLY A 103 -13.40 10.95 -6.12
CA GLY A 103 -13.09 12.35 -6.42
C GLY A 103 -12.36 12.53 -7.76
N VAL A 104 -11.48 11.58 -8.13
CA VAL A 104 -10.79 11.57 -9.42
C VAL A 104 -11.79 11.42 -10.57
N PHE A 105 -12.78 10.52 -10.44
CA PHE A 105 -13.80 10.34 -11.49
C PHE A 105 -14.81 11.48 -11.58
N GLU A 106 -15.10 12.17 -10.48
CA GLU A 106 -15.95 13.37 -10.49
C GLU A 106 -15.22 14.62 -11.03
N ALA A 107 -13.95 14.50 -11.47
CA ALA A 107 -13.09 15.60 -11.92
C ALA A 107 -12.93 16.75 -10.89
N LYS A 108 -13.21 16.46 -9.61
CA LYS A 108 -13.09 17.43 -8.50
C LYS A 108 -11.69 17.38 -7.89
N TRP A 109 -10.69 17.81 -8.66
CA TRP A 109 -9.27 17.78 -8.28
C TRP A 109 -8.98 18.45 -6.92
N ASN A 110 -9.70 19.52 -6.59
CA ASN A 110 -9.57 20.19 -5.29
C ASN A 110 -9.94 19.27 -4.10
N LEU A 111 -11.00 18.46 -4.24
CA LEU A 111 -11.39 17.50 -3.20
C LEU A 111 -10.38 16.36 -3.10
N VAL A 112 -9.85 15.88 -4.23
CA VAL A 112 -8.82 14.82 -4.26
C VAL A 112 -7.58 15.27 -3.50
N LEU A 113 -7.06 16.46 -3.78
CA LEU A 113 -5.90 17.01 -3.09
C LEU A 113 -6.18 17.20 -1.59
N PHE A 114 -7.35 17.72 -1.24
CA PHE A 114 -7.74 17.92 0.16
C PHE A 114 -7.80 16.60 0.95
N ILE A 115 -8.44 15.57 0.38
CA ILE A 115 -8.53 14.24 1.00
C ILE A 115 -7.15 13.60 1.12
N ALA A 116 -6.30 13.72 0.09
CA ALA A 116 -4.94 13.17 0.11
C ALA A 116 -4.08 13.79 1.21
N VAL A 117 -4.15 15.13 1.35
CA VAL A 117 -3.43 15.87 2.40
C VAL A 117 -3.94 15.46 3.79
N ILE A 118 -5.26 15.41 3.99
CA ILE A 118 -5.85 14.99 5.27
C ILE A 118 -5.48 13.55 5.61
N ALA A 119 -5.56 12.64 4.65
CA ALA A 119 -5.19 11.24 4.85
C ALA A 119 -3.71 11.11 5.23
N SER A 120 -2.82 11.83 4.55
CA SER A 120 -1.39 11.82 4.87
C SER A 120 -1.12 12.42 6.26
N LEU A 121 -1.75 13.55 6.60
CA LEU A 121 -1.59 14.18 7.92
C LEU A 121 -2.12 13.29 9.04
N SER A 122 -3.30 12.70 8.85
CA SER A 122 -3.90 11.81 9.85
C SER A 122 -3.05 10.57 10.08
N VAL A 123 -2.49 9.95 9.03
CA VAL A 123 -1.54 8.82 9.17
C VAL A 123 -0.27 9.24 9.92
N SER A 124 0.31 10.40 9.60
CA SER A 124 1.50 10.91 10.28
C SER A 124 1.27 11.22 11.75
N ILE A 125 0.16 11.89 12.07
CA ILE A 125 -0.22 12.22 13.46
C ILE A 125 -0.49 10.94 14.25
N LEU A 126 -1.21 9.97 13.69
CA LEU A 126 -1.45 8.69 14.35
C LEU A 126 -0.15 7.91 14.58
N SER A 127 0.74 7.91 13.58
CA SER A 127 2.07 7.28 13.69
C SER A 127 2.88 7.87 14.84
N PHE A 128 2.91 9.21 14.95
CA PHE A 128 3.65 9.92 15.97
C PHE A 128 3.04 9.74 17.37
N PHE A 129 1.70 9.83 17.47
CA PHE A 129 1.00 9.65 18.74
C PHE A 129 1.17 8.21 19.28
N PHE A 130 1.13 7.20 18.41
CA PHE A 130 1.32 5.81 18.82
C PHE A 130 2.78 5.40 19.04
N GLN A 131 3.77 6.12 18.50
CA GLN A 131 5.17 5.94 18.90
C GLN A 131 5.37 6.24 20.39
N ASN A 132 4.67 7.24 20.94
CA ASN A 132 4.86 7.67 22.32
C ASN A 132 4.31 6.67 23.36
N THR A 133 3.28 5.90 23.01
CA THR A 133 2.76 4.80 23.86
C THR A 133 3.58 3.51 23.75
N THR A 134 4.40 3.37 22.71
CA THR A 134 5.11 2.12 22.40
C THR A 134 6.34 1.88 23.29
N HIS A 135 6.95 2.94 23.86
CA HIS A 135 8.18 2.78 24.64
C HIS A 135 7.97 1.97 25.95
N ASP A 136 6.84 2.17 26.64
CA ASP A 136 6.50 1.45 27.87
C ASP A 136 6.04 0.01 27.63
N ASP A 137 5.36 -0.25 26.52
CA ASP A 137 4.85 -1.58 26.16
C ASP A 137 5.95 -2.52 25.65
N VAL A 138 6.95 -2.00 24.93
CA VAL A 138 8.10 -2.79 24.46
C VAL A 138 8.97 -3.27 25.63
N LEU A 139 9.13 -2.46 26.68
CA LEU A 139 9.83 -2.83 27.91
C LEU A 139 9.13 -3.99 28.67
N LYS A 140 7.79 -4.00 28.68
CA LYS A 140 7.01 -5.11 29.27
C LYS A 140 7.09 -6.38 28.44
N GLU A 141 7.05 -6.27 27.11
CA GLU A 141 7.06 -7.43 26.21
C GLU A 141 8.43 -8.12 26.15
N GLN A 142 9.53 -7.36 26.23
CA GLN A 142 10.89 -7.92 26.24
C GLN A 142 11.16 -8.80 27.48
N LYS A 143 10.62 -8.43 28.66
CA LYS A 143 10.71 -9.25 29.88
C LYS A 143 9.99 -10.60 29.73
N THR A 144 8.89 -10.65 28.99
CA THR A 144 8.11 -11.88 28.76
C THR A 144 8.75 -12.76 27.68
N LEU A 145 9.32 -12.16 26.63
CA LEU A 145 10.01 -12.89 25.55
C LEU A 145 11.35 -13.50 25.98
N GLY A 146 12.07 -12.88 26.91
CA GLY A 146 13.30 -13.46 27.50
C GLY A 146 13.07 -14.81 28.19
N ARG A 147 11.86 -15.06 28.69
CA ARG A 147 11.47 -16.36 29.27
C ARG A 147 11.15 -17.42 28.22
N LYS A 148 10.80 -17.03 26.98
CA LYS A 148 10.33 -17.93 25.91
C LYS A 148 11.43 -18.32 24.91
N SER A 149 12.54 -17.58 24.84
CA SER A 149 13.66 -17.91 23.94
C SER A 149 14.37 -19.22 24.28
N SER A 150 14.35 -19.65 25.55
CA SER A 150 14.87 -20.95 25.96
C SER A 150 14.06 -22.13 25.42
N LEU A 151 12.77 -21.91 25.09
CA LEU A 151 11.89 -22.93 24.49
C LEU A 151 12.06 -23.02 22.97
N ILE A 152 12.32 -21.89 22.30
CA ILE A 152 12.54 -21.87 20.84
C ILE A 152 13.88 -22.51 20.46
N LYS A 153 14.93 -22.33 21.28
CA LYS A 153 16.24 -23.00 21.10
C LYS A 153 16.16 -24.54 21.17
N LYS A 154 15.10 -25.12 21.72
CA LYS A 154 14.86 -26.57 21.68
C LYS A 154 14.16 -27.03 20.40
N LEU A 155 13.47 -26.15 19.68
CA LEU A 155 12.78 -26.48 18.42
C LEU A 155 13.64 -26.31 17.16
N GLU A 156 14.73 -25.54 17.21
CA GLU A 156 15.66 -25.35 16.07
C GLU A 156 16.46 -26.61 15.71
N ASN A 157 16.46 -27.66 16.55
CA ASN A 157 17.09 -28.94 16.22
C ASN A 157 16.23 -29.86 15.34
N CYS A 158 15.12 -29.36 14.78
CA CYS A 158 14.22 -30.16 13.93
C CYS A 158 13.93 -29.61 12.53
N CYS A 159 14.45 -28.44 12.12
CA CYS A 159 14.31 -27.91 10.76
C CYS A 159 15.54 -27.11 10.32
#